data_AF-F9WXV2-F1
#
_entry.id   AF-F9WXV2-F1
#
_cell.length_a   1.000
_cell.length_b   1.000
_cell.length_c   1.000
_cell.angle_alpha   90.00
_cell.angle_beta   90.00
_cell.angle_gamma   90.00
#
_symmetry.space_group_name_H-M   'P 1'
#
loop_
_entity.id
_entity.type
_entity.pdbx_description
1 polymer ?
#
loop_
_entity_poly.entity_id
_entity_poly.type
_entity_poly.pdbx_seq_one_letter_code
_entity_poly.pdbx_strand_id
1 'polypeptide(L)'
;MGSELNRRIFERAFAYFSKNLRNVARDWEQVTRYGKRLGVLAEGFTPNYTNQFLEWTGEGEQADPTGDQKRMVELQKVVAEEGGFRRLGVRRTATAGA
;
A
#
# COMPACT_ATOMS: atom_id res chain seq x y z
N MET A 1 -9.05 11.77 20.35
CA MET A 1 -7.94 11.35 19.47
C MET A 1 -6.56 11.93 19.85
N GLY A 2 -6.43 12.85 20.82
CA GLY A 2 -5.14 13.51 21.14
C GLY A 2 -4.32 12.88 22.28
N SER A 3 -4.48 11.57 22.57
CA SER A 3 -3.68 10.91 23.61
C SER A 3 -2.30 10.50 23.10
N GLU A 4 -1.35 10.31 24.01
CA GLU A 4 -0.01 9.79 23.67
C GLU A 4 -0.09 8.45 22.92
N LEU A 5 -0.99 7.55 23.34
CA LEU A 5 -1.23 6.29 22.64
C LEU A 5 -1.65 6.51 21.17
N ASN A 6 -2.59 7.42 20.92
CA ASN A 6 -3.05 7.71 19.56
C ASN A 6 -1.93 8.33 18.71
N ARG A 7 -1.06 9.14 19.31
CA ARG A 7 0.14 9.66 18.63
C ARG A 7 1.07 8.53 18.19
N ARG A 8 1.37 7.57 19.07
CA ARG A 8 2.21 6.41 18.74
C ARG A 8 1.59 5.53 17.63
N ILE A 9 0.27 5.34 17.68
CA ILE A 9 -0.47 4.65 16.61
C ILE A 9 -0.32 5.40 15.29
N PHE A 10 -0.47 6.73 15.31
CA PHE A 10 -0.33 7.56 14.11
C PHE A 10 1.09 7.53 13.53
N GLU A 11 2.13 7.61 14.36
CA GLU A 11 3.53 7.46 13.95
C GLU A 11 3.77 6.14 13.20
N ARG A 12 3.22 5.03 13.72
CA ARG A 12 3.31 3.70 13.10
C ARG A 12 2.47 3.56 11.83
N ALA A 13 1.35 4.27 11.72
CA ALA A 13 0.48 4.26 10.55
C ALA A 13 1.01 5.12 9.41
N PHE A 14 1.81 6.16 9.72
CA PHE A 14 2.24 7.18 8.77
C PHE A 14 2.95 6.61 7.52
N ALA A 15 3.76 5.57 7.70
CA ALA A 15 4.48 4.92 6.61
C ALA A 15 3.55 4.25 5.59
N TYR A 16 2.32 3.88 5.97
CA TYR A 16 1.38 3.11 5.15
C TYR A 16 0.36 3.96 4.38
N PHE A 17 0.27 5.26 4.63
CA PHE A 17 -0.64 6.11 3.86
C PHE A 17 -0.33 6.04 2.37
N SER A 18 -1.34 5.75 1.56
CA SER A 18 -1.19 5.82 0.11
C SER A 18 -0.91 7.27 -0.28
N LYS A 19 0.22 7.51 -0.96
CA LYS A 19 0.61 8.85 -1.41
C LYS A 19 -0.34 9.41 -2.48
N ASN A 20 -0.97 8.53 -3.25
CA ASN A 20 -1.71 8.89 -4.46
C ASN A 20 -3.09 8.22 -4.56
N LEU A 21 -3.55 7.56 -3.49
CA LEU A 21 -4.84 6.86 -3.39
C LEU A 21 -5.16 5.87 -4.54
N ARG A 22 -4.18 5.53 -5.36
CA ARG A 22 -4.36 4.68 -6.54
C ARG A 22 -4.53 3.23 -6.10
N ASN A 23 -5.55 2.58 -6.63
CA ASN A 23 -5.69 1.13 -6.52
C ASN A 23 -4.55 0.43 -7.26
N VAL A 24 -3.92 -0.54 -6.60
CA VAL A 24 -2.80 -1.32 -7.12
C VAL A 24 -3.36 -2.58 -7.79
N ALA A 25 -3.27 -2.66 -9.12
CA ALA A 25 -3.90 -3.74 -9.90
C ALA A 25 -3.39 -5.14 -9.51
N ARG A 26 -2.06 -5.28 -9.34
CA ARG A 26 -1.43 -6.53 -8.89
C ARG A 26 -2.02 -7.02 -7.57
N ASP A 27 -2.19 -6.13 -6.59
CA ASP A 27 -2.68 -6.49 -5.27
C ASP A 27 -4.14 -6.94 -5.35
N TRP A 28 -4.97 -6.23 -6.12
CA TRP A 28 -6.35 -6.63 -6.42
C TRP A 28 -6.43 -8.01 -7.07
N GLU A 29 -5.60 -8.30 -8.07
CA GLU A 29 -5.56 -9.61 -8.73
C GLU A 29 -5.18 -10.73 -7.73
N GLN A 30 -4.19 -10.48 -6.88
CA GLN A 30 -3.76 -11.45 -5.87
C GLN A 30 -4.86 -11.71 -4.84
N VAL A 31 -5.48 -10.68 -4.27
CA VAL A 31 -6.51 -10.86 -3.24
C VAL A 31 -7.81 -11.42 -3.82
N THR A 32 -8.15 -11.10 -5.08
CA THR A 32 -9.30 -11.72 -5.74
C THR A 32 -9.07 -13.21 -5.98
N ARG A 33 -7.90 -13.63 -6.47
CA ARG A 33 -7.57 -15.06 -6.59
C ARG A 33 -7.56 -15.75 -5.24
N TYR A 34 -7.02 -15.09 -4.22
CA TYR A 34 -7.01 -15.65 -2.87
C TYR A 34 -8.43 -15.80 -2.29
N GLY A 35 -9.31 -14.82 -2.49
CA GLY A 35 -10.71 -14.92 -2.07
C GLY A 35 -11.48 -16.03 -2.78
N LYS A 36 -11.22 -16.26 -4.07
CA LYS A 36 -11.77 -17.43 -4.81
C LYS A 36 -11.28 -18.75 -4.21
N ARG A 37 -9.96 -18.85 -3.97
CA ARG A 37 -9.36 -20.02 -3.30
C ARG A 37 -9.95 -20.31 -1.92
N LEU A 38 -10.28 -19.27 -1.16
CA LEU A 38 -10.92 -19.42 0.16
C LEU A 38 -12.42 -19.75 0.08
N GLY A 39 -13.04 -19.71 -1.10
CA GLY A 39 -14.48 -19.93 -1.29
C GLY A 39 -15.37 -18.77 -0.84
N VAL A 40 -14.78 -17.60 -0.53
CA VAL A 40 -15.54 -16.40 -0.12
C VAL A 40 -15.89 -15.48 -1.31
N LEU A 41 -15.26 -15.71 -2.46
CA LEU A 41 -15.60 -15.08 -3.74
C LEU A 41 -15.99 -16.16 -4.75
N ALA A 42 -17.02 -15.90 -5.55
CA ALA A 42 -17.40 -16.78 -6.65
C ALA A 42 -16.30 -16.82 -7.74
N GLU A 43 -16.20 -17.93 -8.47
CA GLU A 43 -15.24 -18.08 -9.58
C GLU A 43 -15.41 -16.99 -10.66
N GLY A 44 -16.65 -16.56 -10.93
CA GLY A 44 -16.96 -15.48 -11.85
C GLY A 44 -16.76 -14.05 -11.30
N PHE A 45 -16.26 -13.90 -10.06
CA PHE A 45 -16.08 -12.57 -9.46
C PHE A 45 -14.99 -11.77 -10.18
N THR A 46 -15.31 -10.51 -10.47
CA THR A 46 -14.41 -9.50 -11.06
C THR A 46 -14.07 -8.45 -10.00
N PRO A 47 -12.79 -8.04 -9.85
CA PRO A 47 -12.39 -6.98 -8.92
C PRO A 47 -13.23 -5.70 -9.12
N ASN A 48 -13.73 -5.15 -8.02
CA ASN A 48 -14.69 -4.04 -8.01
C ASN A 48 -14.03 -2.73 -7.54
N TYR A 49 -12.97 -2.31 -8.22
CA TYR A 49 -12.28 -1.04 -7.97
C TYR A 49 -12.16 -0.21 -9.23
N THR A 50 -12.00 1.11 -9.09
CA THR A 50 -11.73 2.00 -10.21
C THR A 50 -10.75 3.11 -9.80
N ASN A 51 -9.93 3.53 -10.77
CA ASN A 51 -9.08 4.71 -10.67
C ASN A 51 -9.56 5.84 -11.61
N GLN A 52 -10.72 5.69 -12.25
CA GLN A 52 -11.21 6.63 -13.27
C GLN A 52 -11.48 8.04 -12.74
N PHE A 53 -11.70 8.17 -11.43
CA PHE A 53 -11.95 9.44 -10.76
C PHE A 53 -10.69 10.10 -10.19
N LEU A 54 -9.50 9.51 -10.42
CA LEU A 54 -8.24 10.13 -10.02
C LEU A 54 -7.76 11.07 -11.13
N GLU A 55 -7.62 12.35 -10.81
CA GLU A 55 -7.26 13.39 -11.77
C GLU A 55 -5.74 13.60 -11.92
N TRP A 56 -4.94 13.00 -11.05
CA TRP A 56 -3.47 13.11 -11.09
C TRP A 56 -2.83 11.93 -11.83
N THR A 57 -1.74 12.21 -12.54
CA THR A 57 -0.90 11.18 -13.17
C THR A 57 -0.31 10.29 -12.08
N GLY A 58 -0.67 9.01 -12.12
CA GLY A 58 -0.11 8.02 -11.19
C GLY A 58 1.38 7.80 -11.44
N GLU A 59 2.12 7.41 -10.41
CA GLU A 59 3.45 6.85 -10.59
C GLU A 59 3.32 5.40 -11.13
N GLY A 60 4.38 4.86 -11.74
CA GLY A 60 4.41 3.47 -12.18
C GLY A 60 4.34 2.47 -11.02
N GLU A 61 4.47 1.19 -11.36
CA GLU A 61 4.42 0.10 -10.39
C GLU A 61 5.68 0.09 -9.50
N GLN A 62 5.56 -0.53 -8.33
CA GLN A 62 6.73 -0.77 -7.47
C GLN A 62 7.73 -1.68 -8.19
N ALA A 63 9.00 -1.27 -8.22
CA ALA A 63 10.05 -2.02 -8.89
C ALA A 63 10.43 -3.31 -8.12
N ASP A 64 10.38 -3.28 -6.79
CA ASP A 64 10.68 -4.44 -5.93
C ASP A 64 9.74 -4.49 -4.72
N PRO A 65 8.51 -4.98 -4.90
CA PRO A 65 7.49 -5.00 -3.85
C PRO A 65 7.89 -5.82 -2.62
N THR A 66 8.62 -6.93 -2.84
CA THR A 66 9.06 -7.81 -1.77
C THR A 66 10.19 -7.17 -0.97
N GLY A 67 11.16 -6.56 -1.64
CA GLY A 67 12.20 -5.79 -0.98
C GLY A 67 11.64 -4.57 -0.25
N ASP A 68 10.65 -3.89 -0.82
CA ASP A 68 9.93 -2.78 -0.16
C ASP A 68 9.27 -3.25 1.14
N GLN A 69 8.61 -4.41 1.14
CA GLN A 69 8.02 -4.99 2.35
C GLN A 69 9.06 -5.30 3.42
N LYS A 70 10.21 -5.89 3.05
CA LYS A 70 11.31 -6.15 4.01
C LYS A 70 11.84 -4.85 4.61
N ARG A 71 12.03 -3.81 3.80
CA ARG A 71 12.47 -2.49 4.29
C ARG A 71 11.41 -1.81 5.17
N MET A 72 10.13 -2.02 4.88
CA MET A 72 9.04 -1.54 5.72
C MET A 72 9.07 -2.19 7.11
N VAL A 73 9.36 -3.50 7.21
CA VAL A 73 9.51 -4.18 8.51
C VAL A 73 10.61 -3.52 9.35
N GLU A 74 11.79 -3.28 8.76
CA GLU A 74 12.87 -2.60 9.48
C GLU A 74 12.51 -1.16 9.86
N LEU A 75 11.86 -0.41 8.96
CA LEU A 75 11.38 0.94 9.26
C LEU A 75 10.43 0.95 10.47
N GLN A 76 9.51 -0.01 10.54
CA GLN A 76 8.53 -0.08 11.63
C GLN A 76 9.16 -0.44 12.98
N LYS A 77 10.28 -1.18 13.00
CA LYS A 77 11.06 -1.40 14.23
C LYS A 77 11.67 -0.09 14.72
N VAL A 78 12.30 0.66 13.81
CA VAL A 78 12.88 1.98 14.13
C VAL A 78 11.82 2.94 14.65
N VAL A 79 10.63 3.01 14.03
CA VAL A 79 9.54 3.87 14.52
C VAL A 79 9.01 3.39 15.89
N ALA A 80 9.04 2.08 16.17
CA ALA A 80 8.62 1.58 17.49
C ALA A 80 9.56 2.02 18.61
N GLU A 81 10.87 2.08 18.36
CA GLU A 81 11.89 2.46 19.33
C GLU A 81 12.05 3.98 19.45
N GLU A 82 12.13 4.67 18.31
CA GLU A 82 12.50 6.09 18.23
C GLU A 82 11.29 7.03 18.06
N GLY A 83 10.11 6.49 17.69
CA GLY A 83 8.95 7.28 17.30
C GLY A 83 9.15 8.09 16.01
N GLY A 84 8.35 9.13 15.86
CA GLY A 84 8.40 10.08 14.75
C GLY A 84 7.74 9.60 13.44
N PHE A 85 7.82 10.46 12.42
CA PHE A 85 7.14 10.26 11.13
C PHE A 85 8.14 9.89 10.05
N ARG A 86 8.11 8.64 9.58
CA ARG A 86 9.03 8.14 8.56
C ARG A 86 8.29 7.53 7.37
N ARG A 87 8.87 7.67 6.18
CA ARG A 87 8.34 7.14 4.91
C ARG A 87 9.40 6.31 4.22
N LEU A 88 8.97 5.23 3.57
CA LEU A 88 9.84 4.43 2.73
C LEU A 88 10.04 5.13 1.38
N GLY A 89 11.31 5.28 0.95
CA GLY A 89 11.67 5.70 -0.41
C GLY A 89 11.44 4.56 -1.40
N VAL A 90 10.18 4.34 -1.79
CA VAL A 90 9.79 3.31 -2.75
C VAL A 90 10.22 3.70 -4.16
N ARG A 91 11.01 2.84 -4.81
CA ARG A 91 11.33 3.02 -6.23
C ARG A 91 10.19 2.49 -7.09
N ARG A 92 9.80 3.28 -8.07
CA ARG A 92 8.74 2.95 -9.01
C ARG A 92 9.26 2.96 -10.43
N THR A 93 8.66 2.14 -11.28
CA THR A 93 8.91 2.18 -12.72
C THR A 93 8.39 3.49 -13.30
N ALA A 94 8.93 3.90 -14.44
CA ALA A 94 8.32 4.98 -15.20
C ALA A 94 6.92 4.56 -15.64
N THR A 95 5.97 5.48 -15.66
CA THR A 95 4.69 5.23 -16.33
C THR A 95 4.97 4.95 -17.79
N ALA A 96 4.50 3.81 -18.31
CA ALA A 96 4.35 3.68 -19.76
C ALA A 96 3.49 4.86 -20.22
N GLY A 97 4.04 5.68 -21.11
CA GLY A 97 3.31 6.80 -21.70
C GLY A 97 2.01 6.29 -22.30
N ALA A 98 0.94 7.07 -22.10
CA ALA A 98 -0.33 6.85 -22.77
C ALA A 98 -0.17 6.94 -24.29
#